data_AF-A0A951U3J5-F1
#
_entry.id   AF-A0A951U3J5-F1
#
_cell.length_a   1.000
_cell.length_b   1.000
_cell.length_c   1.000
_cell.angle_alpha   90.00
_cell.angle_beta   90.00
_cell.angle_gamma   90.00
#
_symmetry.space_group_name_H-M   'P 1'
#
loop_
_entity.id
_entity.type
_entity.pdbx_description
1 polymer ?
#
loop_
_entity_poly.entity_id
_entity_poly.type
_entity_poly.pdbx_seq_one_letter_code
_entity_poly.pdbx_strand_id
1 'polypeptide(L)'
;MAVDPNEFTKRTRETLAKRAGQSCSNPYCNKTTTGPHSAKDKAVDVGEAAHIRGARPGSKRFDPTMISAERSNITNGIWLCRTCAKLIDSDEIKYTVEVLYEWKRTHEATIERQVISSGWQREIREKSLKAFEREGGAALQIAIDQPLYWEYLLTVELLRHKLSGIKRDLRDLERGLIFRPVKSIINKKECHVWILGKLDDLSALIELLSLATNEELPSAYGEPGKPGNALEILRATNKIAEGCNWLLDWEIDLRFTKLPDGFDFIKQIMMGWTKNPQSEMNRIPDEIARFFNEFPNPEGTVKINLVFQSPENLSDLLPALERLLQEYYFEQGIG
;
A
#
# COMPACT_ATOMS: atom_id res chain seq x y z
N MET A 1 27.67 -2.34 22.27
CA MET A 1 26.28 -2.80 22.03
C MET A 1 25.98 -2.56 20.56
N ALA A 2 25.40 -3.53 19.86
CA ALA A 2 24.92 -3.30 18.50
C ALA A 2 23.88 -2.16 18.52
N VAL A 3 23.98 -1.24 17.55
CA VAL A 3 22.98 -0.18 17.38
C VAL A 3 21.68 -0.84 16.94
N ASP A 4 20.58 -0.57 17.65
CA ASP A 4 19.26 -1.08 17.26
C ASP A 4 18.90 -0.55 15.86
N PRO A 5 18.66 -1.42 14.86
CA PRO A 5 18.40 -1.00 13.48
C PRO A 5 17.05 -0.29 13.30
N ASN A 6 16.17 -0.31 14.31
CA ASN A 6 14.91 0.44 14.31
C ASN A 6 15.08 1.90 14.80
N GLU A 7 16.22 2.23 15.39
CA GLU A 7 16.51 3.56 15.92
C GLU A 7 17.08 4.50 14.85
N PHE A 8 16.76 5.79 14.98
CA PHE A 8 17.31 6.80 14.07
C PHE A 8 18.82 6.94 14.24
N THR A 9 19.55 6.88 13.13
CA THR A 9 20.99 7.18 13.12
C THR A 9 21.24 8.61 13.63
N LYS A 10 22.46 8.90 14.09
CA LYS A 10 22.85 10.27 14.48
C LYS A 10 22.57 11.28 13.35
N ARG A 11 22.92 10.91 12.12
CA ARG A 11 22.66 11.71 10.91
C ARG A 11 21.16 11.96 10.71
N THR A 12 20.32 10.93 10.84
CA THR A 12 18.87 11.08 10.70
C THR A 12 18.30 12.05 11.73
N ARG A 13 18.71 11.93 13.00
CA ARG A 13 18.28 12.84 14.08
C ARG A 13 18.69 14.28 13.83
N GLU A 14 19.93 14.51 13.41
CA GLU A 14 20.43 15.84 13.06
C GLU A 14 19.68 16.44 11.87
N THR A 15 19.38 15.63 10.85
CA THR A 15 18.60 16.09 9.70
C THR A 15 17.18 16.45 10.10
N LEU A 16 16.50 15.64 10.93
CA LEU A 16 15.17 15.96 11.47
C LEU A 16 15.17 17.29 12.24
N ALA A 17 16.16 17.49 13.12
CA ALA A 17 16.31 18.74 13.86
C ALA A 17 16.45 19.94 12.91
N LYS A 18 17.31 19.84 11.89
CA LYS A 18 17.54 20.92 10.91
C LYS A 18 16.31 21.21 10.06
N ARG A 19 15.61 20.17 9.59
CA ARG A 19 14.34 20.31 8.83
C ARG A 19 13.26 21.01 9.62
N ALA A 20 13.21 20.76 10.93
CA ALA A 20 12.28 21.41 11.85
C ALA A 20 12.78 22.80 12.34
N GLY A 21 13.87 23.34 11.78
CA GLY A 21 14.43 24.63 12.22
C GLY A 21 14.85 24.63 13.70
N GLN A 22 15.27 23.47 14.20
CA GLN A 22 15.58 23.21 15.61
C GLN A 22 14.47 23.71 16.55
N SER A 23 13.23 23.54 16.14
CA SER A 23 12.04 23.97 16.87
C SER A 23 11.02 22.85 16.93
N CYS A 24 10.31 22.74 18.05
CA CYS A 24 9.34 21.67 18.29
C CYS A 24 8.21 21.70 17.24
N SER A 25 7.97 20.59 16.54
CA SER A 25 6.93 20.51 15.50
C SER A 25 5.49 20.44 16.03
N ASN A 26 5.28 20.42 17.35
CA ASN A 26 3.94 20.55 17.91
C ASN A 26 3.43 21.99 17.66
N PRO A 27 2.31 22.18 16.93
CA PRO A 27 1.82 23.50 16.51
C PRO A 27 1.42 24.41 17.67
N TYR A 28 1.17 23.84 18.86
CA TYR A 28 0.85 24.59 20.08
C TYR A 28 2.07 24.84 20.98
N CYS A 29 3.25 24.37 20.59
CA CYS A 29 4.50 24.54 21.33
C CYS A 29 5.49 25.43 20.60
N ASN A 30 5.92 25.06 19.37
CA ASN A 30 6.86 25.78 18.51
C ASN A 30 8.18 26.26 19.16
N LYS A 31 8.50 25.83 20.38
CA LYS A 31 9.68 26.35 21.10
C LYS A 31 10.97 25.89 20.44
N THR A 32 11.96 26.77 20.43
CA THR A 32 13.34 26.44 20.06
C THR A 32 13.86 25.34 20.99
N THR A 33 14.48 24.31 20.41
CA THR A 33 14.99 23.15 21.15
C THR A 33 16.49 23.22 21.39
N THR A 34 17.19 24.16 20.77
CA THR A 34 18.63 24.38 20.95
C THR A 34 18.91 25.77 21.50
N GLY A 35 19.98 25.91 22.29
CA GLY A 35 20.35 27.17 22.92
C GLY A 35 21.78 27.20 23.47
N PRO A 36 22.23 28.34 23.99
CA PRO A 36 23.58 28.48 24.53
C PRO A 36 23.77 27.65 25.82
N HIS A 37 24.97 27.09 25.99
CA HIS A 37 25.41 26.49 27.26
C HIS A 37 26.33 27.46 28.01
N SER A 38 26.48 27.29 29.33
CA SER A 38 27.43 28.10 30.14
C SER A 38 28.90 27.93 29.72
N ALA A 39 29.22 26.82 29.05
CA ALA A 39 30.52 26.59 28.44
C ALA A 39 30.49 27.12 27.00
N LYS A 40 31.46 27.97 26.63
CA LYS A 40 31.46 28.74 25.37
C LYS A 40 31.53 27.87 24.10
N ASP A 41 32.00 26.64 24.22
CA ASP A 41 32.17 25.66 23.13
C ASP A 41 31.03 24.63 23.07
N LYS A 42 29.97 24.79 23.88
CA LYS A 42 28.84 23.85 23.97
C LYS A 42 27.50 24.52 23.71
N ALA A 43 26.53 23.70 23.31
CA ALA A 43 25.13 24.07 23.19
C ALA A 43 24.26 23.16 24.08
N VAL A 44 23.13 23.69 24.52
CA VAL A 44 22.04 22.92 25.12
C VAL A 44 21.13 22.42 24.00
N ASP A 45 20.76 21.14 24.05
CA ASP A 45 19.74 20.55 23.19
C ASP A 45 18.69 19.85 24.08
N VAL A 46 17.44 20.26 23.93
CA VAL A 46 16.24 19.70 24.60
C VAL A 46 15.26 19.10 23.60
N GLY A 47 15.68 18.96 22.34
CA GLY A 47 14.93 18.29 21.28
C GLY A 47 15.25 16.81 21.20
N GLU A 48 14.32 16.06 20.62
CA GLU A 48 14.48 14.65 20.30
C GLU A 48 13.69 14.29 19.04
N ALA A 49 14.23 13.33 18.29
CA ALA A 49 13.54 12.72 17.17
C ALA A 49 12.63 11.62 17.73
N ALA A 50 11.33 11.83 17.64
CA ALA A 50 10.33 10.84 18.03
C ALA A 50 9.85 10.05 16.80
N HIS A 51 9.58 8.77 16.98
CA HIS A 51 8.94 7.94 15.96
C HIS A 51 7.45 8.25 15.87
N ILE A 52 6.95 8.43 14.65
CA ILE A 52 5.51 8.55 14.38
C ILE A 52 4.85 7.18 14.56
N ARG A 53 5.30 6.16 13.81
CA ARG A 53 4.99 4.75 14.06
C ARG A 53 6.12 4.12 14.86
N GLY A 54 5.79 3.49 15.98
CA GLY A 54 6.75 3.05 16.98
C GLY A 54 7.82 2.06 16.48
N ALA A 55 9.02 2.18 17.05
CA ALA A 55 10.21 1.43 16.64
C ALA A 55 10.18 -0.07 16.99
N ARG A 56 9.43 -0.48 18.03
CA ARG A 56 9.52 -1.83 18.61
C ARG A 56 8.14 -2.43 18.95
N PRO A 57 7.97 -3.76 18.93
CA PRO A 57 6.74 -4.39 19.42
C PRO A 57 6.40 -3.89 20.83
N GLY A 58 5.15 -3.47 21.05
CA GLY A 58 4.69 -2.89 22.31
C GLY A 58 4.94 -1.39 22.48
N SER A 59 5.66 -0.74 21.55
CA SER A 59 5.75 0.72 21.51
C SER A 59 4.47 1.36 20.95
N LYS A 60 4.30 2.65 21.22
CA LYS A 60 3.13 3.43 20.81
C LYS A 60 3.02 3.50 19.30
N ARG A 61 1.81 3.31 18.77
CA ARG A 61 1.54 3.31 17.32
C ARG A 61 2.42 2.33 16.54
N PHE A 62 2.85 1.21 17.14
CA PHE A 62 3.66 0.21 16.45
C PHE A 62 2.86 -0.46 15.34
N ASP A 63 3.41 -0.44 14.12
CA ASP A 63 2.86 -1.17 12.98
C ASP A 63 3.67 -2.46 12.75
N PRO A 64 3.08 -3.67 12.89
CA PRO A 64 3.80 -4.93 12.67
C PRO A 64 4.18 -5.17 11.21
N THR A 65 3.58 -4.46 10.26
CA THR A 65 3.86 -4.62 8.83
C THR A 65 5.13 -3.88 8.40
N MET A 66 5.61 -2.92 9.18
CA MET A 66 6.83 -2.17 8.87
C MET A 66 8.11 -2.97 9.17
N ILE A 67 9.07 -2.93 8.25
CA ILE A 67 10.44 -3.45 8.46
C ILE A 67 11.31 -2.44 9.24
N SER A 68 12.51 -2.88 9.65
CA SER A 68 13.44 -2.03 10.39
C SER A 68 13.87 -0.76 9.64
N ALA A 69 14.14 -0.88 8.33
CA ALA A 69 14.53 0.24 7.48
C ALA A 69 13.42 1.31 7.34
N GLU A 70 12.15 0.89 7.34
CA GLU A 70 11.01 1.82 7.33
C GLU A 70 10.87 2.54 8.67
N ARG A 71 11.07 1.83 9.79
CA ARG A 71 10.96 2.39 11.15
C ARG A 71 12.01 3.47 11.41
N SER A 72 13.24 3.25 10.96
CA SER A 72 14.34 4.20 11.12
C SER A 72 14.46 5.22 9.97
N ASN A 73 13.53 5.22 9.01
CA ASN A 73 13.51 6.20 7.93
C ASN A 73 13.11 7.59 8.45
N ILE A 74 13.70 8.64 7.86
CA ILE A 74 13.41 10.02 8.23
C ILE A 74 11.94 10.41 8.08
N THR A 75 11.22 9.79 7.14
CA THR A 75 9.79 10.05 6.93
C THR A 75 8.95 9.60 8.12
N ASN A 76 9.38 8.57 8.87
CA ASN A 76 8.73 8.10 10.10
C ASN A 76 9.14 8.92 11.35
N GLY A 77 9.93 9.99 11.21
CA GLY A 77 10.43 10.80 12.31
C GLY A 77 9.83 12.20 12.38
N ILE A 78 9.51 12.65 13.60
CA ILE A 78 9.11 14.03 13.92
C ILE A 78 10.06 14.62 14.98
N TRP A 79 10.44 15.89 14.83
CA TRP A 79 11.29 16.58 15.80
C TRP A 79 10.44 17.28 16.86
N LEU A 80 10.61 16.92 18.13
CA LEU A 80 9.84 17.47 19.24
C LEU A 80 10.76 17.84 20.39
N CYS A 81 10.31 18.74 21.27
CA CYS A 81 10.96 18.87 22.57
C CYS A 81 10.65 17.64 23.45
N ARG A 82 11.53 17.32 24.41
CA ARG A 82 11.32 16.18 25.35
C ARG A 82 9.94 16.14 26.01
N THR A 83 9.36 17.30 26.32
CA THR A 83 8.01 17.40 26.91
C THR A 83 6.93 16.96 25.92
N CYS A 84 7.01 17.40 24.66
CA CYS A 84 6.01 17.07 23.64
C CYS A 84 6.17 15.64 23.13
N ALA A 85 7.40 15.13 23.04
CA ALA A 85 7.63 13.73 22.70
C ALA A 85 7.07 12.79 23.79
N LYS A 86 7.29 13.10 25.08
CA LYS A 86 6.60 12.37 26.17
C LYS A 86 5.07 12.50 26.09
N LEU A 87 4.56 13.67 25.72
CA LEU A 87 3.12 13.93 25.59
C LEU A 87 2.47 13.01 24.54
N ILE A 88 3.06 12.91 23.36
CA ILE A 88 2.49 12.09 22.27
C ILE A 88 2.50 10.59 22.59
N ASP A 89 3.42 10.14 23.44
CA ASP A 89 3.50 8.74 23.87
C ASP A 89 2.59 8.44 25.06
N SER A 90 2.20 9.46 25.82
CA SER A 90 1.28 9.32 26.96
C SER A 90 -0.17 9.16 26.52
N ASP A 91 -0.54 9.56 25.29
CA ASP A 91 -1.91 9.53 24.78
C ASP A 91 -1.95 9.23 23.26
N GLU A 92 -1.72 7.97 22.90
CA GLU A 92 -1.69 7.53 21.49
C GLU A 92 -3.06 7.57 20.80
N ILE A 93 -4.15 7.63 21.57
CA ILE A 93 -5.51 7.77 21.04
C ILE A 93 -5.71 9.20 20.53
N LYS A 94 -5.25 10.21 21.29
CA LYS A 94 -5.32 11.61 20.88
C LYS A 94 -4.29 11.96 19.83
N TYR A 95 -3.06 11.45 19.98
CA TYR A 95 -1.94 11.73 19.08
C TYR A 95 -1.75 10.55 18.13
N THR A 96 -2.68 10.43 17.17
CA THR A 96 -2.64 9.37 16.15
C THR A 96 -1.49 9.57 15.18
N VAL A 97 -1.21 8.54 14.38
CA VAL A 97 -0.20 8.57 13.31
C VAL A 97 -0.46 9.73 12.35
N GLU A 98 -1.71 9.92 11.95
CA GLU A 98 -2.16 10.95 11.01
C GLU A 98 -1.95 12.36 11.58
N VAL A 99 -2.26 12.56 12.87
CA VAL A 99 -2.04 13.85 13.55
C VAL A 99 -0.55 14.20 13.57
N LEU A 100 0.32 13.24 13.84
CA LEU A 100 1.76 13.50 13.90
C LEU A 100 2.37 13.75 12.52
N TYR A 101 1.93 13.04 11.48
CA TYR A 101 2.30 13.37 10.10
C TYR A 101 1.84 14.78 9.74
N GLU A 102 0.64 15.17 10.15
CA GLU A 102 0.13 16.52 9.92
C GLU A 102 0.95 17.59 10.63
N TRP A 103 1.36 17.34 11.88
CA TRP A 103 2.25 18.23 12.64
C TRP A 103 3.60 18.40 11.95
N LYS A 104 4.25 17.29 11.58
CA LYS A 104 5.53 17.31 10.86
C LYS A 104 5.40 18.14 9.58
N ARG A 105 4.40 17.84 8.76
CA ARG A 105 4.17 18.46 7.46
C ARG A 105 3.93 19.96 7.56
N THR A 106 3.00 20.37 8.42
CA THR A 106 2.64 21.79 8.60
C THR A 106 3.79 22.62 9.18
N HIS A 107 4.55 22.03 10.10
CA HIS A 107 5.74 22.65 10.68
C HIS A 107 6.85 22.81 9.66
N GLU A 108 7.24 21.73 8.97
CA GLU A 108 8.30 21.79 7.94
C GLU A 108 7.93 22.74 6.80
N ALA A 109 6.65 22.80 6.39
CA ALA A 109 6.18 23.80 5.42
C ALA A 109 6.28 25.24 5.95
N THR A 110 6.19 25.44 7.27
CA THR A 110 6.38 26.75 7.89
C THR A 110 7.86 27.14 7.93
N ILE A 111 8.74 26.21 8.31
CA ILE A 111 10.19 26.43 8.29
C ILE A 111 10.68 26.69 6.85
N GLU A 112 10.20 25.93 5.87
CA GLU A 112 10.54 26.13 4.47
C GLU A 112 10.17 27.53 3.98
N ARG A 113 8.97 28.03 4.31
CA ARG A 113 8.54 29.40 3.97
C ARG A 113 9.42 30.49 4.59
N GLN A 114 10.07 30.19 5.71
CA GLN A 114 10.98 31.14 6.37
C GLN A 114 12.37 31.15 5.72
N VAL A 115 12.78 30.03 5.12
CA VAL A 115 14.15 29.83 4.61
C VAL A 115 14.24 29.95 3.09
N ILE A 116 13.19 29.59 2.35
CA ILE A 116 13.18 29.50 0.88
C ILE A 116 12.08 30.40 0.31
N SER A 117 12.45 31.30 -0.61
CA SER A 117 11.54 32.28 -1.22
C SER A 117 10.94 31.86 -2.58
N SER A 118 11.11 30.60 -3.01
CA SER A 118 10.77 30.17 -4.38
C SER A 118 9.35 29.57 -4.49
N GLY A 119 8.58 30.01 -5.49
CA GLY A 119 7.20 29.56 -5.72
C GLY A 119 7.06 28.19 -6.41
N TRP A 120 8.12 27.68 -7.06
CA TRP A 120 8.06 26.45 -7.86
C TRP A 120 7.93 25.18 -7.00
N GLN A 121 8.64 25.12 -5.87
CA GLN A 121 8.52 24.03 -4.89
C GLN A 121 7.12 23.96 -4.27
N ARG A 122 6.44 25.11 -4.17
CA ARG A 122 5.07 25.20 -3.67
C ARG A 122 4.06 24.52 -4.60
N GLU A 123 4.15 24.77 -5.90
CA GLU A 123 3.20 24.19 -6.88
C GLU A 123 3.30 22.65 -6.94
N ILE A 124 4.52 22.11 -6.92
CA ILE A 124 4.75 20.66 -6.90
C ILE A 124 4.16 20.05 -5.62
N ARG A 125 4.44 20.66 -4.46
CA ARG A 125 3.89 20.19 -3.17
C ARG A 125 2.36 20.26 -3.14
N GLU A 126 1.75 21.33 -3.67
CA GLU A 126 0.29 21.47 -3.74
C GLU A 126 -0.36 20.42 -4.64
N LYS A 127 0.27 20.06 -5.77
CA LYS A 127 -0.18 18.96 -6.62
C LYS A 127 -0.12 17.63 -5.88
N SER A 128 0.99 17.34 -5.20
CA SER A 128 1.11 16.12 -4.37
C SER A 128 0.08 16.08 -3.24
N LEU A 129 -0.15 17.20 -2.54
CA LEU A 129 -1.17 17.30 -1.49
C LEU A 129 -2.56 16.89 -1.98
N LYS A 130 -2.95 17.37 -3.17
CA LYS A 130 -4.24 17.03 -3.76
C LYS A 130 -4.32 15.58 -4.20
N ALA A 131 -3.26 15.06 -4.83
CA ALA A 131 -3.26 13.71 -5.36
C ALA A 131 -3.24 12.64 -4.26
N PHE A 132 -2.57 12.90 -3.13
CA PHE A 132 -2.38 11.94 -2.03
C PHE A 132 -3.34 12.14 -0.86
N GLU A 133 -4.37 12.99 -0.98
CA GLU A 133 -5.31 13.30 0.10
C GLU A 133 -5.97 12.04 0.71
N ARG A 134 -6.20 11.01 -0.12
CA ARG A 134 -6.84 9.75 0.28
C ARG A 134 -5.87 8.59 0.50
N GLU A 135 -4.57 8.86 0.49
CA GLU A 135 -3.53 7.84 0.45
C GLU A 135 -2.81 7.63 1.79
N GLY A 136 -3.25 8.36 2.83
CA GLY A 136 -2.66 8.31 4.16
C GLY A 136 -1.46 9.25 4.35
N GLY A 137 -1.23 9.67 5.60
CA GLY A 137 -0.21 10.66 5.94
C GLY A 137 1.23 10.22 5.62
N ALA A 138 1.51 8.92 5.78
CA ALA A 138 2.83 8.36 5.48
C ALA A 138 3.17 8.42 3.98
N ALA A 139 2.24 8.01 3.10
CA ALA A 139 2.45 8.05 1.66
C ALA A 139 2.66 9.49 1.17
N LEU A 140 1.85 10.43 1.64
CA LEU A 140 2.01 11.85 1.34
C LEU A 140 3.37 12.37 1.82
N GLN A 141 3.81 12.01 3.03
CA GLN A 141 5.09 12.45 3.57
C GLN A 141 6.27 11.88 2.75
N ILE A 142 6.21 10.61 2.33
CA ILE A 142 7.23 10.00 1.46
C ILE A 142 7.27 10.71 0.09
N ALA A 143 6.11 10.99 -0.51
CA ALA A 143 6.02 11.67 -1.80
C ALA A 143 6.57 13.11 -1.77
N ILE A 144 6.44 13.81 -0.62
CA ILE A 144 6.99 15.16 -0.42
C ILE A 144 8.50 15.10 -0.11
N ASP A 145 8.91 14.23 0.81
CA ASP A 145 10.27 14.22 1.33
C ASP A 145 11.27 13.56 0.39
N GLN A 146 10.79 12.63 -0.43
CA GLN A 146 11.59 11.83 -1.35
C GLN A 146 12.90 11.34 -0.70
N PRO A 147 12.82 10.60 0.44
CA PRO A 147 14.02 10.04 1.08
C PRO A 147 14.77 9.08 0.15
N LEU A 148 15.91 8.56 0.62
CA LEU A 148 16.60 7.50 -0.12
C LEU A 148 15.64 6.31 -0.37
N TYR A 149 15.58 5.86 -1.63
CA TYR A 149 14.68 4.79 -2.10
C TYR A 149 13.19 5.11 -2.01
N TRP A 150 12.81 6.39 -2.03
CA TRP A 150 11.42 6.82 -1.86
C TRP A 150 10.45 6.22 -2.86
N GLU A 151 10.85 5.92 -4.09
CA GLU A 151 9.98 5.33 -5.11
C GLU A 151 9.41 3.99 -4.62
N TYR A 152 10.28 3.17 -4.03
CA TYR A 152 9.93 1.87 -3.47
C TYR A 152 9.18 2.00 -2.15
N LEU A 153 9.61 2.90 -1.26
CA LEU A 153 8.93 3.16 0.01
C LEU A 153 7.49 3.65 -0.22
N LEU A 154 7.31 4.52 -1.20
CA LEU A 154 5.99 5.02 -1.59
C LEU A 154 5.11 3.89 -2.12
N THR A 155 5.67 3.04 -2.98
CA THR A 155 4.96 1.86 -3.52
C THR A 155 4.51 0.92 -2.41
N VAL A 156 5.39 0.63 -1.46
CA VAL A 156 5.09 -0.25 -0.31
C VAL A 156 3.96 0.33 0.53
N GLU A 157 4.04 1.60 0.92
CA GLU A 157 3.01 2.25 1.75
C GLU A 157 1.65 2.29 1.02
N LEU A 158 1.64 2.68 -0.26
CA LEU A 158 0.42 2.74 -1.08
C LEU A 158 -0.23 1.36 -1.24
N LEU A 159 0.55 0.34 -1.61
CA LEU A 159 0.01 -1.00 -1.81
C LEU A 159 -0.46 -1.64 -0.50
N ARG A 160 0.26 -1.46 0.61
CA ARG A 160 -0.21 -1.95 1.93
C ARG A 160 -1.54 -1.32 2.31
N HIS A 161 -1.65 0.00 2.17
CA HIS A 161 -2.89 0.71 2.47
C HIS A 161 -4.06 0.17 1.61
N LYS A 162 -3.87 0.12 0.29
CA LYS A 162 -4.92 -0.26 -0.68
C LYS A 162 -5.32 -1.73 -0.59
N LEU A 163 -4.36 -2.65 -0.53
CA LEU A 163 -4.62 -4.09 -0.57
C LEU A 163 -5.14 -4.63 0.76
N SER A 164 -4.88 -3.96 1.88
CA SER A 164 -5.35 -4.40 3.21
C SER A 164 -6.88 -4.49 3.31
N GLY A 165 -7.59 -3.51 2.73
CA GLY A 165 -9.05 -3.48 2.67
C GLY A 165 -9.59 -4.63 1.82
N ILE A 166 -9.04 -4.80 0.62
CA ILE A 166 -9.43 -5.86 -0.33
C ILE A 166 -9.22 -7.25 0.29
N LYS A 167 -8.08 -7.46 0.96
CA LYS A 167 -7.77 -8.71 1.67
C LYS A 167 -8.76 -8.99 2.82
N ARG A 168 -9.23 -7.96 3.52
CA ARG A 168 -10.29 -8.14 4.54
C ARG A 168 -11.60 -8.50 3.86
N ASP A 169 -11.98 -7.79 2.82
CA ASP A 169 -13.27 -7.98 2.15
C ASP A 169 -13.34 -9.37 1.46
N LEU A 170 -12.23 -9.88 0.91
CA LEU A 170 -12.13 -11.27 0.46
C LEU A 170 -12.39 -12.28 1.59
N ARG A 171 -11.78 -12.08 2.77
CA ARG A 171 -12.03 -12.95 3.93
C ARG A 171 -13.47 -12.87 4.42
N ASP A 172 -14.07 -11.69 4.37
CA ASP A 172 -15.47 -11.49 4.74
C ASP A 172 -16.40 -12.18 3.73
N LEU A 173 -16.08 -12.15 2.43
CA LEU A 173 -16.78 -12.93 1.41
C LEU A 173 -16.73 -14.44 1.67
N GLU A 174 -15.54 -14.97 1.97
CA GLU A 174 -15.33 -16.39 2.27
C GLU A 174 -16.11 -16.85 3.51
N ARG A 175 -16.29 -15.96 4.48
CA ARG A 175 -17.03 -16.22 5.72
C ARG A 175 -18.53 -15.96 5.60
N GLY A 176 -19.02 -15.54 4.43
CA GLY A 176 -20.44 -15.23 4.21
C GLY A 176 -20.89 -13.93 4.89
N LEU A 177 -19.97 -13.00 5.17
CA LEU A 177 -20.25 -11.69 5.78
C LEU A 177 -20.56 -10.59 4.74
N ILE A 178 -20.42 -10.91 3.46
CA ILE A 178 -20.84 -10.05 2.35
C ILE A 178 -22.20 -10.53 1.83
N PHE A 179 -23.10 -9.58 1.57
CA PHE A 179 -24.37 -9.82 0.89
C PHE A 179 -24.46 -9.00 -0.40
N ARG A 180 -25.00 -9.63 -1.44
CA ARG A 180 -25.50 -8.99 -2.66
C ARG A 180 -26.83 -9.61 -3.06
N PRO A 181 -27.75 -8.84 -3.67
CA PRO A 181 -28.94 -9.40 -4.29
C PRO A 181 -28.57 -10.46 -5.33
N VAL A 182 -29.30 -11.58 -5.33
CA VAL A 182 -29.04 -12.68 -6.27
C VAL A 182 -29.45 -12.29 -7.68
N LYS A 183 -28.55 -12.49 -8.64
CA LYS A 183 -28.86 -12.44 -10.08
C LYS A 183 -29.12 -13.86 -10.57
N SER A 184 -30.19 -14.08 -11.34
CA SER A 184 -30.51 -15.41 -11.87
C SER A 184 -30.31 -15.47 -13.38
N ILE A 185 -29.59 -16.49 -13.85
CA ILE A 185 -29.53 -16.86 -15.26
C ILE A 185 -30.42 -18.09 -15.43
N ILE A 186 -31.47 -17.96 -16.25
CA ILE A 186 -32.48 -19.02 -16.42
C ILE A 186 -32.17 -19.87 -17.66
N ASN A 187 -31.68 -19.25 -18.72
CA ASN A 187 -31.43 -19.92 -19.99
C ASN A 187 -30.06 -20.63 -19.97
N LYS A 188 -30.04 -21.94 -20.30
CA LYS A 188 -28.80 -22.75 -20.34
C LYS A 188 -27.77 -22.23 -21.36
N LYS A 189 -28.20 -21.69 -22.50
CA LYS A 189 -27.30 -21.07 -23.50
C LYS A 189 -26.70 -19.75 -22.97
N GLU A 190 -27.49 -18.92 -22.30
CA GLU A 190 -26.99 -17.71 -21.64
C GLU A 190 -26.01 -18.05 -20.51
N CYS A 191 -26.27 -19.13 -19.76
CA CYS A 191 -25.36 -19.65 -18.74
C CYS A 191 -24.02 -20.05 -19.33
N HIS A 192 -24.01 -20.75 -20.47
CA HIS A 192 -22.79 -21.11 -21.18
C HIS A 192 -21.98 -19.87 -21.60
N VAL A 193 -22.63 -18.89 -22.22
CA VAL A 193 -21.98 -17.63 -22.62
C VAL A 193 -21.42 -16.88 -21.41
N TRP A 194 -22.16 -16.85 -20.29
CA TRP A 194 -21.70 -16.22 -19.06
C TRP A 194 -20.48 -16.92 -18.45
N ILE A 195 -20.44 -18.28 -18.45
CA ILE A 195 -19.28 -19.05 -17.97
C ILE A 195 -18.04 -18.73 -18.82
N LEU A 196 -18.15 -18.73 -20.14
CA LEU A 196 -17.04 -18.36 -21.02
C LEU A 196 -16.59 -16.92 -20.79
N GLY A 197 -17.53 -15.98 -20.68
CA GLY A 197 -17.21 -14.59 -20.34
C GLY A 197 -16.46 -14.46 -19.01
N LYS A 198 -16.75 -15.30 -18.01
CA LYS A 198 -16.00 -15.32 -16.75
C LYS A 198 -14.55 -15.78 -16.92
N LEU A 199 -14.28 -16.71 -17.82
CA LEU A 199 -12.91 -17.13 -18.14
C LEU A 199 -12.14 -16.04 -18.86
N ASP A 200 -12.79 -15.35 -19.80
CA ASP A 200 -12.22 -14.22 -20.53
C ASP A 200 -11.93 -13.05 -19.57
N ASP A 201 -12.89 -12.71 -18.70
CA ASP A 201 -12.73 -11.69 -17.66
C ASP A 201 -11.52 -11.98 -16.78
N LEU A 202 -11.40 -13.23 -16.28
CA LEU A 202 -10.29 -13.61 -15.40
C LEU A 202 -8.94 -13.51 -16.13
N SER A 203 -8.88 -13.92 -17.39
CA SER A 203 -7.67 -13.84 -18.23
C SER A 203 -7.26 -12.37 -18.46
N ALA A 204 -8.22 -11.51 -18.79
CA ALA A 204 -7.99 -10.08 -18.97
C ALA A 204 -7.55 -9.39 -17.67
N LEU A 205 -8.10 -9.79 -16.51
CA LEU A 205 -7.67 -9.29 -15.21
C LEU A 205 -6.24 -9.69 -14.86
N ILE A 206 -5.86 -10.94 -15.18
CA ILE A 206 -4.47 -11.41 -15.04
C ILE A 206 -3.52 -10.59 -15.91
N GLU A 207 -3.89 -10.32 -17.16
CA GLU A 207 -3.10 -9.51 -18.07
C GLU A 207 -2.96 -8.06 -17.57
N LEU A 208 -4.05 -7.45 -17.11
CA LEU A 208 -4.03 -6.11 -16.52
C LEU A 208 -3.06 -6.04 -15.33
N LEU A 209 -3.13 -7.00 -14.41
CA LEU A 209 -2.23 -7.04 -13.26
C LEU A 209 -0.78 -7.22 -13.71
N SER A 210 -0.53 -8.10 -14.69
CA SER A 210 0.80 -8.30 -15.26
C SER A 210 1.38 -6.99 -15.84
N LEU A 211 0.62 -6.28 -16.68
CA LEU A 211 1.02 -5.00 -17.26
C LEU A 211 1.27 -3.94 -16.16
N ALA A 212 0.38 -3.85 -15.18
CA ALA A 212 0.51 -2.91 -14.08
C ALA A 212 1.79 -3.15 -13.26
N THR A 213 2.14 -4.42 -13.01
CA THR A 213 3.32 -4.77 -12.20
C THR A 213 4.63 -4.78 -12.99
N ASN A 214 4.61 -5.16 -14.27
CA ASN A 214 5.82 -5.39 -15.06
C ASN A 214 6.18 -4.20 -15.96
N GLU A 215 5.24 -3.31 -16.27
CA GLU A 215 5.47 -2.18 -17.17
C GLU A 215 5.17 -0.84 -16.50
N GLU A 216 3.94 -0.62 -16.04
CA GLU A 216 3.53 0.69 -15.49
C GLU A 216 4.33 1.05 -14.23
N LEU A 217 4.44 0.11 -13.28
CA LEU A 217 5.15 0.37 -12.02
C LEU A 217 6.66 0.58 -12.21
N PRO A 218 7.41 -0.27 -12.96
CA PRO A 218 8.81 -0.01 -13.26
C PRO A 218 9.04 1.29 -14.05
N SER A 219 8.18 1.60 -15.02
CA SER A 219 8.25 2.85 -15.78
C SER A 219 8.10 4.09 -14.88
N ALA A 220 7.21 4.03 -13.89
CA ALA A 220 6.98 5.11 -12.93
C ALA A 220 8.19 5.43 -12.04
N TYR A 221 9.09 4.46 -11.80
CA TYR A 221 10.33 4.67 -11.07
C TYR A 221 11.37 5.48 -11.84
N GLY A 222 11.24 5.55 -13.17
CA GLY A 222 12.19 6.24 -14.03
C GLY A 222 13.50 5.46 -14.24
N GLU A 223 14.36 6.04 -15.06
CA GLU A 223 15.67 5.47 -15.39
C GLU A 223 16.63 5.52 -14.18
N PRO A 224 17.56 4.56 -14.04
CA PRO A 224 18.57 4.59 -12.99
C PRO A 224 19.30 5.94 -12.92
N GLY A 225 19.27 6.57 -11.73
CA GLY A 225 19.90 7.87 -11.48
C GLY A 225 19.05 9.08 -11.89
N LYS A 226 17.86 8.89 -12.45
CA LYS A 226 16.85 9.94 -12.64
C LYS A 226 15.71 9.71 -11.65
N PRO A 227 15.19 10.77 -10.99
CA PRO A 227 14.09 10.61 -10.04
C PRO A 227 12.83 10.11 -10.76
N GLY A 228 12.12 9.19 -10.12
CA GLY A 228 10.80 8.75 -10.57
C GLY A 228 9.72 9.82 -10.41
N ASN A 229 8.49 9.50 -10.79
CA ASN A 229 7.35 10.40 -10.68
C ASN A 229 6.32 9.86 -9.66
N ALA A 230 6.13 10.59 -8.56
CA ALA A 230 5.20 10.19 -7.50
C ALA A 230 3.75 10.01 -7.99
N LEU A 231 3.30 10.81 -8.95
CA LEU A 231 1.94 10.70 -9.51
C LEU A 231 1.80 9.46 -10.40
N GLU A 232 2.84 9.09 -11.14
CA GLU A 232 2.83 7.86 -11.94
C GLU A 232 2.93 6.62 -11.03
N ILE A 233 3.69 6.68 -9.93
CA ILE A 233 3.72 5.60 -8.93
C ILE A 233 2.34 5.42 -8.29
N LEU A 234 1.68 6.53 -7.93
CA LEU A 234 0.30 6.50 -7.44
C LEU A 234 -0.66 5.90 -8.47
N ARG A 235 -0.53 6.28 -9.74
CA ARG A 235 -1.35 5.74 -10.83
C ARG A 235 -1.13 4.24 -11.01
N ALA A 236 0.11 3.77 -11.04
CA ALA A 236 0.44 2.35 -11.20
C ALA A 236 -0.09 1.51 -10.03
N THR A 237 0.12 1.98 -8.79
CA THR A 237 -0.40 1.30 -7.59
C THR A 237 -1.93 1.31 -7.51
N ASN A 238 -2.60 2.38 -8.01
CA ASN A 238 -4.04 2.41 -8.18
C ASN A 238 -4.51 1.34 -9.18
N LYS A 239 -3.81 1.14 -10.30
CA LYS A 239 -4.17 0.10 -11.28
C LYS A 239 -4.06 -1.31 -10.72
N ILE A 240 -3.03 -1.58 -9.92
CA ILE A 240 -2.90 -2.85 -9.19
C ILE A 240 -4.08 -3.05 -8.23
N ALA A 241 -4.43 -2.02 -7.45
CA ALA A 241 -5.55 -2.08 -6.51
C ALA A 241 -6.90 -2.23 -7.21
N GLU A 242 -7.13 -1.55 -8.34
CA GLU A 242 -8.31 -1.70 -9.18
C GLU A 242 -8.42 -3.14 -9.70
N GLY A 243 -7.35 -3.72 -10.25
CA GLY A 243 -7.32 -5.11 -10.70
C GLY A 243 -7.66 -6.10 -9.57
N CYS A 244 -7.14 -5.88 -8.36
CA CYS A 244 -7.49 -6.69 -7.19
C CYS A 244 -8.95 -6.54 -6.76
N ASN A 245 -9.53 -5.35 -6.83
CA ASN A 245 -10.96 -5.14 -6.58
C ASN A 245 -11.81 -5.86 -7.63
N TRP A 246 -11.43 -5.81 -8.90
CA TRP A 246 -12.14 -6.53 -9.95
C TRP A 246 -12.06 -8.05 -9.79
N LEU A 247 -10.94 -8.58 -9.30
CA LEU A 247 -10.86 -10.00 -8.92
C LEU A 247 -11.83 -10.33 -7.77
N LEU A 248 -11.94 -9.47 -6.76
CA LEU A 248 -12.93 -9.64 -5.69
C LEU A 248 -14.36 -9.55 -6.23
N ASP A 249 -14.66 -8.58 -7.08
CA ASP A 249 -15.99 -8.42 -7.70
C ASP A 249 -16.33 -9.60 -8.62
N TRP A 250 -15.36 -10.17 -9.32
CA TRP A 250 -15.53 -11.39 -10.10
C TRP A 250 -15.97 -12.56 -9.21
N GLU A 251 -15.35 -12.71 -8.04
CA GLU A 251 -15.65 -13.73 -7.04
C GLU A 251 -17.05 -13.52 -6.42
N ILE A 252 -17.41 -12.26 -6.17
CA ILE A 252 -18.74 -11.86 -5.69
C ILE A 252 -19.80 -12.19 -6.76
N ASP A 253 -19.61 -11.74 -8.00
CA ASP A 253 -20.58 -11.99 -9.08
C ASP A 253 -20.78 -13.48 -9.32
N LEU A 254 -19.70 -14.28 -9.27
CA LEU A 254 -19.77 -15.73 -9.33
C LEU A 254 -20.66 -16.29 -8.21
N ARG A 255 -20.39 -15.93 -6.94
CA ARG A 255 -21.12 -16.46 -5.77
C ARG A 255 -22.60 -16.09 -5.74
N PHE A 256 -22.91 -14.83 -6.08
CA PHE A 256 -24.26 -14.28 -6.03
C PHE A 256 -25.06 -14.44 -7.34
N THR A 257 -24.51 -15.17 -8.32
CA THR A 257 -25.26 -15.61 -9.49
C THR A 257 -25.85 -17.01 -9.25
N LYS A 258 -27.17 -17.12 -9.41
CA LYS A 258 -27.90 -18.38 -9.46
C LYS A 258 -27.94 -18.88 -10.91
N LEU A 259 -27.48 -20.11 -11.12
CA LEU A 259 -27.45 -20.76 -12.42
C LEU A 259 -28.67 -21.68 -12.59
N PRO A 260 -28.96 -22.15 -13.82
CA PRO A 260 -29.98 -23.15 -14.06
C PRO A 260 -29.67 -24.46 -13.31
N ASP A 261 -30.71 -25.26 -13.05
CA ASP A 261 -30.55 -26.56 -12.39
C ASP A 261 -29.51 -27.44 -13.12
N GLY A 262 -28.63 -28.07 -12.35
CA GLY A 262 -27.51 -28.87 -12.85
C GLY A 262 -26.19 -28.11 -13.06
N PHE A 263 -26.21 -26.76 -13.11
CA PHE A 263 -25.00 -25.95 -13.34
C PHE A 263 -24.31 -25.47 -12.06
N ASP A 264 -24.91 -25.65 -10.87
CA ASP A 264 -24.32 -25.17 -9.61
C ASP A 264 -22.94 -25.76 -9.30
N PHE A 265 -22.65 -26.98 -9.77
CA PHE A 265 -21.32 -27.59 -9.65
C PHE A 265 -20.23 -26.79 -10.39
N ILE A 266 -20.56 -26.20 -11.56
CA ILE A 266 -19.62 -25.36 -12.32
C ILE A 266 -19.17 -24.16 -11.48
N LYS A 267 -20.11 -23.53 -10.77
CA LYS A 267 -19.80 -22.45 -9.85
C LYS A 267 -18.86 -22.92 -8.74
N GLN A 268 -19.09 -24.10 -8.17
CA GLN A 268 -18.22 -24.65 -7.13
C GLN A 268 -16.80 -24.93 -7.63
N ILE A 269 -16.65 -25.34 -8.90
CA ILE A 269 -15.32 -25.46 -9.52
C ILE A 269 -14.63 -24.09 -9.52
N MET A 270 -15.30 -23.07 -10.07
CA MET A 270 -14.69 -21.76 -10.31
C MET A 270 -14.45 -20.92 -9.04
N MET A 271 -15.16 -21.25 -7.96
CA MET A 271 -15.04 -20.53 -6.69
C MET A 271 -13.62 -20.62 -6.12
N GLY A 272 -13.06 -19.47 -5.79
CA GLY A 272 -11.73 -19.34 -5.19
C GLY A 272 -10.59 -19.22 -6.19
N TRP A 273 -10.85 -19.23 -7.50
CA TRP A 273 -9.81 -19.08 -8.52
C TRP A 273 -9.04 -17.76 -8.40
N THR A 274 -9.67 -16.72 -7.87
CA THR A 274 -9.06 -15.40 -7.69
C THR A 274 -8.13 -15.32 -6.48
N LYS A 275 -8.12 -16.32 -5.59
CA LYS A 275 -7.33 -16.29 -4.34
C LYS A 275 -5.84 -16.25 -4.58
N ASN A 276 -5.32 -17.05 -5.52
CA ASN A 276 -3.90 -17.08 -5.81
C ASN A 276 -3.42 -15.74 -6.39
N PRO A 277 -4.03 -15.18 -7.45
CA PRO A 277 -3.67 -13.85 -7.94
C PRO A 277 -3.75 -12.75 -6.87
N GLN A 278 -4.79 -12.76 -6.03
CA GLN A 278 -4.90 -11.80 -4.93
C GLN A 278 -3.79 -11.99 -3.89
N SER A 279 -3.44 -13.23 -3.54
CA SER A 279 -2.34 -13.52 -2.62
C SER A 279 -0.99 -13.04 -3.17
N GLU A 280 -0.73 -13.28 -4.46
CA GLU A 280 0.50 -12.84 -5.11
C GLU A 280 0.61 -11.30 -5.14
N MET A 281 -0.48 -10.58 -5.44
CA MET A 281 -0.48 -9.11 -5.36
C MET A 281 -0.19 -8.60 -3.96
N ASN A 282 -0.74 -9.26 -2.93
CA ASN A 282 -0.47 -8.91 -1.53
C ASN A 282 0.99 -9.15 -1.10
N ARG A 283 1.76 -9.98 -1.82
CA ARG A 283 3.18 -10.22 -1.52
C ARG A 283 4.08 -9.08 -1.97
N ILE A 284 3.72 -8.34 -3.01
CA ILE A 284 4.54 -7.27 -3.60
C ILE A 284 5.12 -6.31 -2.55
N PRO A 285 4.30 -5.64 -1.71
CA PRO A 285 4.85 -4.70 -0.72
C PRO A 285 5.82 -5.38 0.26
N ASP A 286 5.54 -6.63 0.66
CA ASP A 286 6.37 -7.36 1.61
C ASP A 286 7.70 -7.83 1.00
N GLU A 287 7.72 -8.21 -0.28
CA GLU A 287 8.94 -8.57 -1.01
C GLU A 287 9.84 -7.34 -1.24
N ILE A 288 9.25 -6.21 -1.65
CA ILE A 288 9.99 -4.94 -1.79
C ILE A 288 10.57 -4.52 -0.44
N ALA A 289 9.75 -4.53 0.61
CA ALA A 289 10.18 -4.16 1.94
C ALA A 289 11.30 -5.06 2.45
N ARG A 290 11.16 -6.40 2.34
CA ARG A 290 12.21 -7.34 2.76
C ARG A 290 13.56 -7.04 2.11
N PHE A 291 13.58 -6.68 0.83
CA PHE A 291 14.80 -6.33 0.13
C PHE A 291 15.56 -5.16 0.78
N PHE A 292 14.88 -4.05 1.12
CA PHE A 292 15.53 -2.91 1.78
C PHE A 292 15.97 -3.21 3.21
N ASN A 293 15.39 -4.22 3.85
CA ASN A 293 15.84 -4.67 5.16
C ASN A 293 17.13 -5.51 5.07
N GLU A 294 17.24 -6.36 4.05
CA GLU A 294 18.38 -7.26 3.86
C GLU A 294 19.58 -6.53 3.22
N PHE A 295 19.32 -5.57 2.34
CA PHE A 295 20.34 -4.85 1.58
C PHE A 295 20.22 -3.34 1.84
N PRO A 296 20.90 -2.79 2.87
CA PRO A 296 20.80 -1.37 3.21
C PRO A 296 21.47 -0.44 2.17
N ASN A 297 22.34 -0.97 1.32
CA ASN A 297 22.90 -0.30 0.13
C ASN A 297 22.74 -1.24 -1.07
N PRO A 298 21.52 -1.37 -1.61
CA PRO A 298 21.25 -2.28 -2.70
C PRO A 298 21.92 -1.81 -4.00
N GLU A 299 22.56 -2.76 -4.70
CA GLU A 299 23.11 -2.58 -6.04
C GLU A 299 22.56 -3.65 -6.97
N GLY A 300 22.30 -3.29 -8.23
CA GLY A 300 21.79 -4.20 -9.26
C GLY A 300 20.27 -4.30 -9.34
N THR A 301 19.79 -5.40 -9.93
CA THR A 301 18.37 -5.64 -10.22
C THR A 301 17.82 -6.72 -9.30
N VAL A 302 16.68 -6.45 -8.68
CA VAL A 302 15.90 -7.44 -7.93
C VAL A 302 14.78 -7.97 -8.82
N LYS A 303 14.60 -9.29 -8.84
CA LYS A 303 13.47 -9.94 -9.51
C LYS A 303 12.51 -10.49 -8.46
N ILE A 304 11.30 -9.95 -8.43
CA ILE A 304 10.19 -10.49 -7.62
C ILE A 304 9.41 -11.43 -8.52
N ASN A 305 9.42 -12.72 -8.20
CA ASN A 305 8.70 -13.74 -8.97
C ASN A 305 7.29 -13.91 -8.41
N LEU A 306 6.30 -13.37 -9.13
CA LEU A 306 4.89 -13.58 -8.87
C LEU A 306 4.40 -14.73 -9.76
N VAL A 307 3.72 -15.72 -9.16
CA VAL A 307 3.27 -16.92 -9.88
C VAL A 307 1.76 -17.04 -9.78
N PHE A 308 1.08 -16.66 -10.86
CA PHE A 308 -0.34 -16.91 -11.02
C PHE A 308 -0.56 -18.37 -11.41
N GLN A 309 -0.90 -19.17 -10.42
CA GLN A 309 -1.13 -20.60 -10.60
C GLN A 309 -2.44 -20.81 -11.36
N SER A 310 -2.41 -21.71 -12.34
CA SER A 310 -3.66 -22.23 -12.92
C SER A 310 -4.49 -22.85 -11.80
N PRO A 311 -5.81 -22.59 -11.74
CA PRO A 311 -6.67 -23.26 -10.79
C PRO A 311 -6.59 -24.79 -10.93
N GLU A 312 -6.49 -25.51 -9.81
CA GLU A 312 -6.26 -26.96 -9.80
C GLU A 312 -7.36 -27.75 -10.52
N ASN A 313 -8.58 -27.25 -10.48
CA ASN A 313 -9.78 -27.86 -11.04
C ASN A 313 -10.19 -27.24 -12.40
N LEU A 314 -9.32 -26.45 -13.04
CA LEU A 314 -9.56 -25.91 -14.38
C LEU A 314 -9.79 -27.04 -15.40
N SER A 315 -9.07 -28.16 -15.28
CA SER A 315 -9.21 -29.31 -16.18
C SER A 315 -10.59 -29.96 -16.12
N ASP A 316 -11.30 -29.80 -15.00
CA ASP A 316 -12.62 -30.40 -14.79
C ASP A 316 -13.75 -29.54 -15.40
N LEU A 317 -13.46 -28.27 -15.70
CA LEU A 317 -14.46 -27.29 -16.14
C LEU A 317 -14.98 -27.56 -17.55
N LEU A 318 -14.09 -27.64 -18.54
CA LEU A 318 -14.49 -27.80 -19.95
C LEU A 318 -15.28 -29.10 -20.19
N PRO A 319 -14.83 -30.28 -19.70
CA PRO A 319 -15.61 -31.51 -19.85
C PRO A 319 -16.95 -31.48 -19.12
N ALA A 320 -17.07 -30.76 -18.00
CA ALA A 320 -18.34 -30.59 -17.31
C ALA A 320 -19.30 -29.70 -18.12
N LEU A 321 -18.79 -28.63 -18.72
CA LEU A 321 -19.57 -27.70 -19.53
C LEU A 321 -20.09 -28.36 -20.82
N GLU A 322 -19.24 -29.12 -21.51
CA GLU A 322 -19.60 -29.87 -22.72
C GLU A 322 -20.70 -30.90 -22.47
N ARG A 323 -20.60 -31.65 -21.37
CA ARG A 323 -21.63 -32.64 -20.97
C ARG A 323 -22.99 -31.98 -20.77
N LEU A 324 -23.04 -30.87 -20.04
CA LEU A 324 -24.29 -30.15 -19.77
C LEU A 324 -24.93 -29.56 -21.04
N LEU A 325 -24.12 -29.14 -22.02
CA LEU A 325 -24.62 -28.71 -23.31
C LEU A 325 -25.18 -29.86 -24.14
N GLN A 326 -24.50 -31.01 -24.18
CA GLN A 326 -24.97 -32.19 -24.89
C GLN A 326 -26.31 -32.68 -24.33
N GLU A 327 -26.44 -32.74 -22.99
CA GLU A 327 -27.70 -33.08 -22.31
C GLU A 327 -28.82 -32.10 -22.71
N TYR A 328 -28.53 -30.80 -22.78
CA TYR A 328 -29.49 -29.80 -23.22
C TYR A 328 -29.93 -29.98 -24.68
N TYR A 329 -29.00 -30.19 -25.61
CA TYR A 329 -29.36 -30.41 -27.02
C TYR A 329 -30.21 -31.68 -27.21
N PHE A 330 -29.89 -32.73 -26.45
CA PHE A 330 -30.67 -33.96 -26.41
C PHE A 330 -32.10 -33.72 -25.87
N GLU A 331 -32.25 -32.98 -24.77
CA GLU A 331 -33.56 -32.60 -24.20
C GLU A 331 -34.44 -31.79 -25.16
N GLN A 332 -33.83 -31.00 -26.05
CA GLN A 332 -34.54 -30.17 -27.03
C GLN A 332 -34.85 -30.90 -28.35
N GLY A 333 -34.44 -32.16 -28.50
CA GLY A 333 -34.61 -32.92 -29.75
C GLY A 333 -33.79 -32.37 -30.92
N ILE A 334 -32.71 -31.63 -30.62
CA ILE A 334 -31.78 -31.07 -31.61
C ILE A 334 -30.55 -31.99 -31.60
N GLY A 335 -30.65 -33.12 -32.29
CA GLY A 335 -29.60 -34.14 -32.38
C GLY A 335 -29.08 -34.31 -33.79
#